data_AF-A0A945I1D7-F1
#
_entry.id   AF-A0A945I1D7-F1
#
_cell.length_a   1.000
_cell.length_b   1.000
_cell.length_c   1.000
_cell.angle_alpha   90.00
_cell.angle_beta   90.00
_cell.angle_gamma   90.00
#
_symmetry.space_group_name_H-M   'P 1'
#
loop_
_entity.id
_entity.type
_entity.pdbx_description
1 polymer ?
#
loop_
_entity_poly.entity_id
_entity_poly.type
_entity_poly.pdbx_seq_one_letter_code
_entity_poly.pdbx_strand_id
1 'polypeptide(L)'
;MPNLRVLIRLQFILLSVTFWSFLIGQEQPEKSRSFSPLTKKVFSYSKLDFVTSEGEFNEAICTLEIPDLSSDSPPFIAIYYRRENSLWFTESLYRKRLRFSFKDGVIKLDRSNFWDWFEIEEIKIVVIY
;
A
#
# COMPACT_ATOMS: atom_id res chain seq x y z
N MET A 1 21.62 -25.25 -54.57
CA MET A 1 21.70 -23.78 -54.42
C MET A 1 20.34 -23.28 -54.00
N PRO A 2 20.20 -22.58 -52.85
CA PRO A 2 18.91 -22.03 -52.46
C PRO A 2 18.43 -21.05 -53.52
N ASN A 3 17.15 -21.12 -53.86
CA ASN A 3 16.56 -20.38 -54.96
C ASN A 3 16.54 -18.89 -54.58
N LEU A 4 17.37 -18.06 -55.23
CA LEU A 4 17.61 -16.64 -54.88
C LEU A 4 16.31 -15.85 -54.68
N ARG A 5 15.27 -16.20 -55.45
CA ARG A 5 13.92 -15.61 -55.36
C ARG A 5 13.22 -15.89 -54.03
N VAL A 6 13.46 -17.05 -53.42
CA VAL A 6 12.90 -17.45 -52.12
C VAL A 6 13.60 -16.69 -50.99
N LEU A 7 14.92 -16.52 -51.08
CA LEU A 7 15.71 -15.72 -50.13
C LEU A 7 15.26 -14.25 -50.10
N ILE A 8 15.02 -13.65 -51.27
CA ILE A 8 14.54 -12.27 -51.37
C ILE A 8 13.15 -12.14 -50.74
N ARG A 9 12.22 -13.06 -51.03
CA ARG A 9 10.88 -13.05 -50.43
C ARG A 9 10.92 -13.20 -48.92
N LEU A 10 11.79 -14.06 -48.39
CA LEU A 10 11.98 -14.24 -46.96
C LEU A 10 12.50 -12.95 -46.29
N GLN A 11 13.45 -12.26 -46.92
CA GLN A 11 13.96 -10.98 -46.42
C GLN A 11 12.87 -9.91 -46.37
N PHE A 12 12.02 -9.81 -47.39
CA PHE A 12 10.90 -8.86 -47.39
C PHE A 12 9.88 -9.16 -46.29
N ILE A 13 9.57 -10.43 -46.06
CA ILE A 13 8.66 -10.84 -44.98
C ILE A 13 9.29 -10.49 -43.62
N LEU A 14 10.56 -10.82 -43.41
CA LEU A 14 11.26 -10.51 -42.17
C LEU A 14 11.28 -9.00 -41.89
N LEU A 15 11.58 -8.20 -42.91
CA LEU A 15 11.60 -6.73 -42.81
C LEU A 15 10.21 -6.16 -42.49
N SER A 16 9.15 -6.73 -43.08
CA SER A 16 7.78 -6.29 -42.81
C SER A 16 7.34 -6.60 -41.37
N VAL A 17 7.73 -7.78 -40.85
CA VAL A 17 7.42 -8.19 -39.47
C VAL A 17 8.17 -7.32 -38.47
N THR A 18 9.46 -7.05 -38.70
CA THR A 18 10.23 -6.18 -37.80
C THR A 18 9.75 -4.73 -37.82
N PHE A 19 9.29 -4.23 -38.97
CA PHE A 19 8.73 -2.89 -39.09
C PHE A 19 7.39 -2.75 -38.37
N TRP A 20 6.51 -3.75 -38.46
CA TRP A 20 5.24 -3.77 -37.71
C TRP A 20 5.44 -3.84 -36.19
N SER A 21 6.42 -4.59 -35.72
CA SER A 21 6.77 -4.65 -34.29
C SER A 21 7.22 -3.29 -33.73
N PHE A 22 7.78 -2.40 -34.57
CA PHE A 22 8.21 -1.08 -34.14
C PHE A 22 7.04 -0.09 -33.99
N LEU A 23 5.96 -0.30 -34.75
CA LEU A 23 4.74 0.53 -34.69
C LEU A 23 3.85 0.17 -33.50
N ILE A 24 3.95 -1.06 -32.99
CA ILE A 24 3.20 -1.55 -31.83
C ILE A 24 4.11 -1.50 -30.60
N GLY A 25 4.65 -0.30 -30.32
CA GLY A 25 5.38 -0.04 -29.09
C GLY A 25 4.45 -0.21 -27.89
N GLN A 26 4.87 -0.98 -26.90
CA GLN A 26 4.13 -1.13 -25.65
C GLN A 26 4.15 0.21 -24.91
N GLU A 27 3.00 0.91 -24.85
CA GLU A 27 2.84 2.06 -23.96
C GLU A 27 3.03 1.58 -22.52
N GLN A 28 4.13 1.99 -21.90
CA GLN A 28 4.34 1.72 -20.50
C GLN A 28 3.43 2.69 -19.72
N PRO A 29 2.49 2.20 -18.90
CA PRO A 29 1.71 3.11 -18.06
C PRO A 29 2.67 3.93 -17.19
N GLU A 30 2.36 5.22 -17.02
CA GLU A 30 3.17 6.14 -16.24
C GLU A 30 3.54 5.52 -14.88
N LYS A 31 4.84 5.52 -14.57
CA LYS A 31 5.39 4.94 -13.32
C LYS A 31 4.96 5.71 -12.07
N SER A 32 4.57 6.97 -12.21
CA SER A 32 4.20 7.85 -11.11
C SER A 32 2.87 8.51 -11.39
N ARG A 33 1.88 8.28 -10.52
CA ARG A 33 0.63 9.03 -10.51
C ARG A 33 0.69 10.05 -9.38
N SER A 34 0.37 11.30 -9.68
CA SER A 34 0.15 12.31 -8.64
C SER A 34 -1.32 12.29 -8.27
N PHE A 35 -1.60 12.24 -6.97
CA PHE A 35 -2.95 12.29 -6.43
C PHE A 35 -3.12 13.63 -5.73
N SER A 36 -4.16 14.37 -6.08
CA SER A 36 -4.52 15.64 -5.47
C SER A 36 -6.02 15.89 -5.71
N PRO A 37 -6.80 16.25 -4.68
CA PRO A 37 -6.42 16.52 -3.29
C PRO A 37 -6.16 15.23 -2.48
N LEU A 38 -5.32 15.32 -1.44
CA LEU A 38 -5.09 14.23 -0.47
C LEU A 38 -5.76 14.57 0.85
N THR A 39 -6.51 13.62 1.40
CA THR A 39 -7.17 13.74 2.70
C THR A 39 -6.34 13.02 3.76
N LYS A 40 -6.09 13.68 4.89
CA LYS A 40 -5.41 13.09 6.05
C LYS A 40 -6.41 12.88 7.19
N LYS A 41 -6.55 11.65 7.67
CA LYS A 41 -7.26 11.30 8.92
C LYS A 41 -6.27 10.72 9.93
N VAL A 42 -6.46 11.05 11.20
CA VAL A 42 -5.62 10.58 12.31
C VAL A 42 -6.50 10.01 13.41
N PHE A 43 -6.31 8.74 13.72
CA PHE A 43 -6.94 8.07 14.84
C PHE A 43 -5.93 8.05 16.00
N SER A 44 -6.35 8.48 17.19
CA SER A 44 -5.49 8.53 18.37
C SER A 44 -6.10 7.65 19.46
N TYR A 45 -5.28 6.77 20.03
CA TYR A 45 -5.66 5.82 21.07
C TYR A 45 -4.68 5.93 22.23
N SER A 46 -5.21 6.06 23.43
CA SER A 46 -4.47 5.98 24.69
C SER A 46 -4.42 4.54 25.19
N LYS A 47 -3.59 4.28 26.21
CA LYS A 47 -3.51 2.97 26.87
C LYS A 47 -4.85 2.42 27.35
N LEU A 48 -5.79 3.28 27.72
CA LEU A 48 -7.13 2.83 28.12
C LEU A 48 -7.99 2.38 26.94
N ASP A 49 -7.70 2.86 25.73
CA ASP A 49 -8.50 2.56 24.54
C ASP A 49 -8.10 1.22 23.91
N PHE A 50 -6.80 0.89 23.94
CA PHE A 50 -6.28 -0.35 23.35
C PHE A 50 -6.11 -1.51 24.34
N VAL A 51 -6.51 -1.34 25.59
CA VAL A 51 -6.48 -2.38 26.63
C VAL A 51 -7.89 -2.63 27.14
N THR A 52 -8.32 -3.89 27.15
CA THR A 52 -9.63 -4.29 27.66
C THR A 52 -9.64 -4.29 29.20
N SER A 53 -10.82 -4.39 29.81
CA SER A 53 -10.96 -4.56 31.27
C SER A 53 -10.26 -5.80 31.81
N GLU A 54 -10.04 -6.81 30.96
CA GLU A 54 -9.35 -8.06 31.28
C GLU A 54 -7.82 -7.93 31.13
N GLY A 55 -7.33 -6.76 30.69
CA GLY A 55 -5.92 -6.53 30.43
C GLY A 55 -5.43 -7.12 29.11
N GLU A 56 -6.33 -7.44 28.18
CA GLU A 56 -5.99 -7.92 26.84
C GLU A 56 -5.96 -6.78 25.81
N PHE A 57 -5.42 -7.04 24.62
CA PHE A 57 -5.44 -6.08 23.53
C PHE A 57 -6.86 -5.89 22.98
N ASN A 58 -7.32 -4.65 22.89
CA ASN A 58 -8.61 -4.34 22.30
C ASN A 58 -8.54 -4.35 20.76
N GLU A 59 -9.00 -5.44 20.15
CA GLU A 59 -9.02 -5.61 18.69
C GLU A 59 -9.94 -4.61 17.96
N ALA A 60 -10.80 -3.87 18.65
CA ALA A 60 -11.63 -2.84 18.03
C ALA A 60 -10.79 -1.77 17.31
N ILE A 61 -9.59 -1.45 17.83
CA ILE A 61 -8.70 -0.44 17.22
C ILE A 61 -8.13 -0.89 15.86
N CYS A 62 -8.21 -2.19 15.56
CA CYS A 62 -7.77 -2.74 14.28
C CYS A 62 -8.74 -2.42 13.14
N THR A 63 -9.94 -1.93 13.43
CA THR A 63 -10.93 -1.57 12.40
C THR A 63 -11.12 -0.06 12.37
N LEU A 64 -10.79 0.56 11.23
CA LEU A 64 -10.96 1.99 11.02
C LEU A 64 -12.03 2.24 9.96
N GLU A 65 -13.01 3.06 10.30
CA GLU A 65 -14.09 3.43 9.40
C GLU A 65 -13.84 4.83 8.81
N ILE A 66 -13.73 4.89 7.49
CA ILE A 66 -13.50 6.09 6.70
C ILE A 66 -14.50 6.07 5.54
N PRO A 67 -15.72 6.61 5.73
CA PRO A 67 -16.78 6.51 4.73
C PRO A 67 -16.41 7.14 3.37
N ASP A 68 -15.52 8.13 3.39
CA ASP A 68 -15.08 8.86 2.19
C ASP A 68 -13.94 8.14 1.43
N LEU A 69 -13.45 7.01 1.94
CA LEU A 69 -12.36 6.26 1.32
C LEU A 69 -12.89 5.38 0.18
N SER A 70 -12.58 5.79 -1.06
CA SER A 70 -12.87 5.02 -2.26
C SER A 70 -11.97 3.78 -2.37
N SER A 71 -12.53 2.66 -2.82
CA SER A 71 -11.78 1.43 -3.12
C SER A 71 -10.78 1.60 -4.27
N ASP A 72 -10.94 2.62 -5.11
CA ASP A 72 -10.05 2.88 -6.26
C ASP A 72 -8.73 3.56 -5.88
N SER A 73 -8.63 4.13 -4.67
CA SER A 73 -7.44 4.80 -4.15
C SER A 73 -6.90 4.05 -2.93
N PRO A 74 -5.80 3.28 -3.06
CA PRO A 74 -5.25 2.58 -1.92
C PRO A 74 -4.73 3.59 -0.88
N PRO A 75 -5.15 3.49 0.39
CA PRO A 75 -4.72 4.42 1.41
C PRO A 75 -3.24 4.18 1.77
N PHE A 76 -2.52 5.27 2.02
CA PHE A 76 -1.26 5.23 2.73
C PHE A 76 -1.53 5.25 4.23
N ILE A 77 -0.97 4.28 4.96
CA ILE A 77 -1.19 4.13 6.40
C ILE A 77 0.16 4.10 7.12
N ALA A 78 0.25 4.84 8.21
CA ALA A 78 1.38 4.81 9.13
C ALA A 78 0.88 4.70 10.58
N ILE A 79 1.51 3.82 11.37
CA ILE A 79 1.24 3.71 12.81
C ILE A 79 2.45 4.28 13.56
N TYR A 80 2.15 5.21 14.45
CA TYR A 80 3.06 5.85 15.37
C TYR A 80 2.76 5.38 16.79
N TYR A 81 3.80 5.17 17.56
CA TYR A 81 3.75 4.73 18.94
C TYR A 81 4.52 5.69 19.81
N ARG A 82 4.07 5.84 21.05
CA ARG A 82 4.79 6.54 22.10
C ARG A 82 4.79 5.65 23.33
N ARG A 83 5.98 5.47 23.91
CA ARG A 83 6.16 4.85 25.23
C ARG A 83 6.24 5.93 26.29
N GLU A 84 6.08 5.53 27.54
CA GLU A 84 6.24 6.43 28.68
C GLU A 84 7.65 7.03 28.67
N ASN A 85 7.74 8.36 28.81
CA ASN A 85 9.00 9.12 28.75
C ASN A 85 9.83 8.95 27.47
N SER A 86 9.20 8.55 26.36
CA SER A 86 9.87 8.37 25.07
C SER A 86 9.33 9.31 23.99
N LEU A 87 10.12 9.45 22.91
CA LEU A 87 9.70 10.16 21.72
C LEU A 87 8.74 9.30 20.89
N TRP A 88 8.00 9.94 19.99
CA TRP A 88 7.20 9.25 18.98
C TRP A 88 8.12 8.47 18.03
N PHE A 89 7.78 7.22 17.75
CA PHE A 89 8.45 6.41 16.74
C PHE A 89 7.43 5.68 15.87
N THR A 90 7.83 5.36 14.64
CA THR A 90 6.99 4.64 13.68
C THR A 90 7.31 3.16 13.70
N GLU A 91 6.30 2.29 13.52
CA GLU A 91 6.55 0.83 13.42
C GLU A 91 7.45 0.45 12.23
N SER A 92 7.64 1.37 11.27
CA SER A 92 8.64 1.20 10.21
C SER A 92 10.04 0.90 10.76
N LEU A 93 10.31 1.21 12.03
CA LEU A 93 11.58 0.91 12.70
C LEU A 93 11.70 -0.56 13.17
N TYR A 94 10.60 -1.27 13.45
CA TYR A 94 10.62 -2.63 14.01
C TYR A 94 10.20 -3.74 13.03
N ARG A 95 9.44 -3.45 11.96
CA ARG A 95 9.04 -4.46 10.95
C ARG A 95 8.98 -3.89 9.53
N LYS A 96 9.40 -4.71 8.54
CA LYS A 96 9.55 -4.30 7.13
C LYS A 96 8.27 -3.84 6.44
N ARG A 97 7.05 -4.23 6.87
CA ARG A 97 5.77 -3.91 6.19
C ARG A 97 4.57 -3.93 7.14
N LEU A 98 3.78 -2.85 7.13
CA LEU A 98 2.45 -2.77 7.75
C LEU A 98 1.48 -3.73 7.03
N ARG A 99 0.69 -4.50 7.79
CA ARG A 99 -0.29 -5.46 7.24
C ARG A 99 -1.71 -4.95 7.40
N PHE A 100 -2.39 -4.70 6.29
CA PHE A 100 -3.77 -4.27 6.33
C PHE A 100 -4.52 -4.72 5.08
N SER A 101 -5.85 -4.70 5.18
CA SER A 101 -6.77 -4.77 4.05
C SER A 101 -7.69 -3.56 4.10
N PHE A 102 -8.17 -3.11 2.94
CA PHE A 102 -9.14 -2.03 2.86
C PHE A 102 -10.22 -2.42 1.85
N LYS A 103 -11.47 -2.12 2.18
CA LYS A 103 -12.63 -2.34 1.31
C LYS A 103 -13.80 -1.48 1.76
N ASP A 104 -14.46 -0.81 0.81
CA ASP A 104 -15.72 -0.08 1.03
C ASP A 104 -15.67 0.87 2.24
N GLY A 105 -14.62 1.70 2.32
CA GLY A 105 -14.43 2.65 3.41
C GLY A 105 -13.92 2.07 4.72
N VAL A 106 -13.70 0.75 4.82
CA VAL A 106 -13.22 0.08 6.04
C VAL A 106 -11.77 -0.37 5.85
N ILE A 107 -10.91 0.00 6.79
CA ILE A 107 -9.54 -0.50 6.89
C ILE A 107 -9.47 -1.49 8.05
N LYS A 108 -8.96 -2.70 7.77
CA LYS A 108 -8.68 -3.72 8.78
C LYS A 108 -7.18 -3.94 8.91
N LEU A 109 -6.63 -3.60 10.06
CA LEU A 109 -5.25 -3.82 10.45
C LEU A 109 -5.10 -5.23 11.05
N ASP A 110 -4.03 -5.92 10.69
CA ASP A 110 -3.67 -7.19 11.33
C ASP A 110 -3.23 -6.92 12.78
N ARG A 111 -3.68 -7.75 13.74
CA ARG A 111 -3.26 -7.69 15.16
C ARG A 111 -1.75 -7.76 15.32
N SER A 112 -1.04 -8.41 14.39
CA SER A 112 0.42 -8.53 14.43
C SER A 112 1.17 -7.20 14.22
N ASN A 113 0.49 -6.12 13.80
CA ASN A 113 1.04 -4.75 13.81
C ASN A 113 1.02 -4.10 15.22
N PHE A 114 0.58 -4.82 16.24
CA PHE A 114 0.51 -4.29 17.60
C PHE A 114 1.23 -5.20 18.59
N TRP A 115 2.20 -6.00 18.14
CA TRP A 115 2.80 -7.08 18.95
C TRP A 115 3.36 -6.64 20.32
N ASP A 116 3.83 -5.39 20.43
CA ASP A 116 4.43 -4.81 21.63
C ASP A 116 3.51 -3.81 22.35
N TRP A 117 2.18 -3.95 22.14
CA TRP A 117 1.17 -3.00 22.63
C TRP A 117 1.23 -2.76 24.15
N PHE A 118 1.71 -3.71 24.93
CA PHE A 118 1.78 -3.61 26.40
C PHE A 118 2.80 -2.58 26.90
N GLU A 119 3.88 -2.33 26.14
CA GLU A 119 4.90 -1.32 26.47
C GLU A 119 4.49 0.10 26.04
N ILE A 120 3.41 0.22 25.28
CA ILE A 120 3.00 1.48 24.65
C ILE A 120 2.07 2.27 25.58
N GLU A 121 2.16 3.60 25.50
CA GLU A 121 1.30 4.56 26.19
C GLU A 121 0.25 5.14 25.25
N GLU A 122 0.64 5.46 24.01
CA GLU A 122 -0.22 6.09 23.02
C GLU A 122 0.08 5.55 21.61
N ILE A 123 -0.98 5.36 20.83
CA ILE A 123 -0.94 4.91 19.44
C ILE A 123 -1.62 5.97 18.57
N LYS A 124 -0.99 6.34 17.45
CA LYS A 124 -1.61 7.16 16.41
C LYS A 124 -1.57 6.46 15.07
N ILE A 125 -2.72 6.33 14.43
CA ILE A 125 -2.85 5.74 13.10
C ILE A 125 -3.19 6.84 12.12
N VAL A 126 -2.26 7.13 11.21
CA VAL A 126 -2.40 8.15 10.18
C VAL A 126 -2.78 7.48 8.88
N VAL A 127 -3.86 7.95 8.27
CA VAL A 127 -4.35 7.49 6.96
C VAL A 127 -4.37 8.67 6.00
N ILE A 128 -3.73 8.52 4.85
CA ILE A 128 -3.72 9.49 3.74
C ILE A 128 -4.34 8.80 2.52
N TYR A 129 -5.35 9.42 1.91
CA TYR A 129 -6.10 8.86 0.77
C TYR A 129 -6.66 9.93 -0.16
#